data_AF-A0A9D2KX32-F1
#
_entry.id   AF-A0A9D2KX32-F1
#
_cell.length_a   1.000
_cell.length_b   1.000
_cell.length_c   1.000
_cell.angle_alpha   90.00
_cell.angle_beta   90.00
_cell.angle_gamma   90.00
#
_symmetry.space_group_name_H-M   'P 1'
#
loop_
_entity.id
_entity.type
_entity.pdbx_description
1 polymer ?
#
loop_
_entity_poly.entity_id
_entity_poly.type
_entity_poly.pdbx_seq_one_letter_code
_entity_poly.pdbx_strand_id
1 'polypeptide(L)'
;MATEWVDVADNAVKIGLGSLLTILGGWLTLKLTQKHELKKEAAVQGLKDKEIKTKRYVEFLALSQSLMQKYLYEQCEANNDDYLAYLRIHNEITITSGLAIRKAAFKLQFDVSTFIFYNKIHDTELINALRDKARNSVSMFQAIVNEEICNGKFGTASQ
;
A
#
# COMPACT_ATOMS: atom_id res chain seq x y z
N MET A 1 -25.83 69.87 10.70
CA MET A 1 -26.38 69.21 11.91
C MET A 1 -27.11 67.91 11.56
N ALA A 2 -28.34 67.89 11.02
CA ALA A 2 -29.06 66.63 10.76
C ALA A 2 -28.49 65.78 9.60
N THR A 3 -27.87 66.40 8.60
CA THR A 3 -27.30 65.73 7.42
C THR A 3 -25.96 65.05 7.70
N GLU A 4 -25.12 65.61 8.58
CA GLU A 4 -23.79 65.05 8.92
C GLU A 4 -23.88 63.72 9.69
N TRP A 5 -24.84 63.59 10.61
CA TRP A 5 -25.04 62.34 11.35
C TRP A 5 -25.52 61.20 10.45
N VAL A 6 -26.29 61.51 9.42
CA VAL A 6 -26.77 60.53 8.42
C VAL A 6 -25.61 60.08 7.53
N ASP A 7 -24.74 60.99 7.09
CA ASP A 7 -23.55 60.64 6.29
C ASP A 7 -22.51 59.83 7.08
N VAL A 8 -22.34 60.12 8.38
CA VAL A 8 -21.48 59.32 9.26
C VAL A 8 -22.04 57.91 9.46
N ALA A 9 -23.37 57.79 9.62
CA ALA A 9 -24.03 56.50 9.74
C ALA A 9 -23.94 55.66 8.45
N ASP A 10 -24.16 56.25 7.27
CA ASP A 10 -24.03 55.56 5.97
C ASP A 10 -22.59 55.06 5.74
N ASN A 11 -21.59 55.89 6.05
CA ASN A 11 -20.19 55.49 5.97
C ASN A 11 -19.84 54.36 6.95
N ALA A 12 -20.33 54.42 8.20
CA ALA A 12 -20.11 53.37 9.18
C ALA A 12 -20.73 52.03 8.73
N VAL A 13 -21.94 52.06 8.15
CA VAL A 13 -22.61 50.87 7.61
C VAL A 13 -21.85 50.30 6.41
N LYS A 14 -21.35 51.13 5.49
CA LYS A 14 -20.53 50.69 4.36
C LYS A 14 -19.22 50.03 4.81
N ILE A 15 -18.54 50.63 5.78
CA ILE A 15 -17.30 50.08 6.35
C ILE A 15 -17.59 48.75 7.09
N GLY A 16 -18.67 48.70 7.87
CA GLY A 16 -19.13 47.48 8.55
C GLY A 16 -19.47 46.35 7.58
N LEU A 17 -20.16 46.66 6.48
CA LEU A 17 -20.51 45.68 5.46
C LEU A 17 -19.29 45.19 4.68
N GLY A 18 -18.37 46.10 4.31
CA GLY A 18 -17.13 45.74 3.63
C GLY A 18 -16.21 44.86 4.49
N SER A 19 -16.11 45.15 5.79
CA SER A 19 -15.34 44.32 6.73
C SER A 19 -15.98 42.94 6.94
N LEU A 20 -17.32 42.86 7.05
CA LEU A 20 -18.03 41.59 7.15
C LEU A 20 -17.84 40.72 5.90
N LEU A 21 -17.95 41.30 4.70
CA LEU A 21 -17.70 40.59 3.44
C LEU A 21 -16.25 40.10 3.35
N THR A 22 -15.29 40.90 3.81
CA THR A 22 -13.88 40.52 3.83
C THR A 22 -13.64 39.33 4.77
N ILE A 23 -14.24 39.33 5.96
CA ILE A 23 -14.13 38.23 6.93
C ILE A 23 -14.77 36.95 6.38
N LEU A 24 -15.97 37.04 5.80
CA LEU A 24 -16.65 35.88 5.21
C LEU A 24 -15.88 35.33 4.00
N GLY A 25 -15.38 36.21 3.13
CA GLY A 25 -14.55 35.83 1.98
C GLY A 25 -13.24 35.16 2.42
N GLY A 26 -12.58 35.69 3.45
CA GLY A 26 -11.38 35.10 4.05
C GLY A 26 -11.67 33.72 4.65
N TRP A 27 -12.75 33.57 5.42
CA TRP A 27 -13.15 32.30 6.02
C TRP A 27 -13.48 31.23 4.97
N LEU A 28 -14.22 31.60 3.93
CA LEU A 28 -14.59 30.70 2.85
C LEU A 28 -13.35 30.26 2.03
N THR A 29 -12.45 31.19 1.73
CA THR A 29 -11.18 30.90 1.07
C THR A 29 -10.33 29.95 1.92
N LEU A 30 -10.21 30.20 3.23
CA LEU A 30 -9.45 29.33 4.14
C LEU A 30 -10.00 27.90 4.18
N LYS A 31 -11.32 27.75 4.30
CA LYS A 31 -12.01 26.45 4.28
C LYS A 31 -11.78 25.69 2.98
N LEU A 32 -11.87 26.37 1.84
CA LEU A 32 -11.63 25.76 0.53
C LEU A 32 -10.17 25.33 0.36
N THR A 33 -9.22 26.20 0.75
CA THR A 33 -7.79 25.90 0.68
C THR A 33 -7.43 24.72 1.57
N GLN A 34 -7.92 24.67 2.82
CA GLN A 34 -7.68 23.53 3.72
C GLN A 34 -8.22 22.22 3.14
N LYS A 35 -9.44 22.24 2.58
CA LYS A 35 -10.02 21.05 1.94
C LYS A 35 -9.20 20.60 0.74
N HIS A 36 -8.67 21.54 -0.04
CA HIS A 36 -7.81 21.24 -1.17
C HIS A 36 -6.47 20.64 -0.72
N GLU A 37 -5.81 21.24 0.27
CA GLU A 37 -4.56 20.71 0.84
C GLU A 37 -4.76 19.30 1.42
N LEU A 38 -5.81 19.06 2.21
CA LEU A 38 -6.10 17.72 2.73
C LEU A 38 -6.31 16.68 1.62
N LYS A 39 -7.01 17.05 0.54
CA LYS A 39 -7.20 16.16 -0.61
C LYS A 39 -5.88 15.87 -1.32
N LYS A 40 -5.04 16.89 -1.48
CA LYS A 40 -3.72 16.78 -2.10
C LYS A 40 -2.79 15.91 -1.25
N GLU A 41 -2.75 16.12 0.07
CA GLU A 41 -1.99 15.30 1.01
C GLU A 41 -2.46 13.84 1.00
N ALA A 42 -3.77 13.60 1.01
CA ALA A 42 -4.32 12.25 0.90
C ALA A 42 -3.93 11.56 -0.41
N ALA A 43 -3.93 12.28 -1.54
CA ALA A 43 -3.49 11.76 -2.82
C ALA A 43 -1.98 11.43 -2.82
N VAL A 44 -1.14 12.31 -2.27
CA VAL A 44 0.30 12.08 -2.13
C VAL A 44 0.57 10.87 -1.23
N GLN A 45 -0.13 10.76 -0.11
CA GLN A 45 0.01 9.62 0.79
C GLN A 45 -0.41 8.31 0.12
N GLY A 46 -1.53 8.31 -0.62
CA GLY A 46 -1.98 7.14 -1.37
C GLY A 46 -0.97 6.67 -2.42
N LEU A 47 -0.27 7.60 -3.10
CA LEU A 47 0.81 7.24 -4.03
C LEU A 47 2.02 6.63 -3.31
N LYS A 48 2.43 7.20 -2.17
CA LYS A 48 3.53 6.67 -1.35
C LYS A 48 3.22 5.27 -0.82
N ASP A 49 2.00 5.05 -0.34
CA ASP A 49 1.57 3.75 0.17
C ASP A 49 1.60 2.69 -0.95
N LYS A 50 1.15 3.06 -2.16
CA LYS A 50 1.22 2.20 -3.34
C LYS A 50 2.65 1.85 -3.72
N GLU A 51 3.56 2.82 -3.70
CA GLU A 51 4.98 2.61 -4.00
C GLU A 51 5.63 1.65 -2.99
N ILE A 52 5.42 1.89 -1.69
CA ILE A 52 5.96 1.04 -0.61
C ILE A 52 5.44 -0.40 -0.74
N LYS A 53 4.12 -0.57 -0.97
CA LYS A 53 3.52 -1.88 -1.20
C LYS A 53 4.11 -2.57 -2.43
N THR A 54 4.20 -1.86 -3.55
CA THR A 54 4.79 -2.40 -4.79
C THR A 54 6.19 -2.93 -4.54
N LYS A 55 7.04 -2.13 -3.87
CA LYS A 55 8.41 -2.52 -3.54
C LYS A 55 8.44 -3.81 -2.71
N ARG A 56 7.64 -3.89 -1.65
CA ARG A 56 7.58 -5.08 -0.79
C ARG A 56 7.12 -6.32 -1.55
N TYR A 57 6.10 -6.19 -2.39
CA TYR A 57 5.57 -7.32 -3.16
C TYR A 57 6.57 -7.82 -4.21
N VAL A 58 7.25 -6.90 -4.90
CA VAL A 58 8.32 -7.26 -5.84
C VAL A 58 9.49 -7.94 -5.12
N GLU A 59 9.91 -7.42 -3.97
CA GLU A 59 10.98 -8.01 -3.16
C GLU A 59 10.63 -9.43 -2.69
N PHE A 60 9.40 -9.65 -2.21
CA PHE A 60 8.93 -10.97 -1.80
C PHE A 60 8.86 -11.98 -2.96
N LEU A 61 8.41 -11.54 -4.13
CA LEU A 61 8.42 -12.35 -5.35
C LEU A 61 9.85 -12.70 -5.79
N ALA A 62 10.76 -11.72 -5.78
CA ALA A 62 12.15 -11.91 -6.15
C ALA A 62 12.88 -12.88 -5.22
N LEU A 63 12.68 -12.74 -3.90
CA LEU A 63 13.23 -13.68 -2.91
C LEU A 63 12.63 -15.08 -3.05
N SER A 64 11.31 -15.19 -3.29
CA SER A 64 10.67 -16.49 -3.57
C SER A 64 11.33 -17.22 -4.74
N GLN A 65 11.54 -16.52 -5.85
CA GLN A 65 12.15 -17.08 -7.05
C GLN A 65 13.63 -17.40 -6.85
N SER A 66 14.37 -16.51 -6.18
CA SER A 66 15.79 -16.71 -5.84
C SER A 66 16.01 -17.95 -4.99
N LEU A 67 15.19 -18.11 -3.93
CA LEU A 67 15.23 -19.28 -3.06
C LEU A 67 14.93 -20.57 -3.83
N MET A 68 13.88 -20.57 -4.67
CA MET A 68 13.56 -21.75 -5.49
C MET A 68 14.67 -22.11 -6.48
N GLN A 69 15.38 -21.11 -7.02
CA GLN A 69 16.48 -21.35 -7.96
C GLN A 69 17.74 -21.85 -7.25
N LYS A 70 18.09 -21.25 -6.11
CA LYS A 70 19.25 -21.63 -5.31
C LYS A 70 19.10 -23.05 -4.77
N TYR A 71 17.98 -23.35 -4.14
CA TYR A 71 17.70 -24.64 -3.52
C TYR A 71 17.04 -25.63 -4.49
N LEU A 72 17.33 -25.55 -5.79
CA LEU A 72 16.70 -26.43 -6.78
C LEU A 72 17.11 -27.90 -6.58
N TYR A 73 18.39 -28.15 -6.30
CA TYR A 73 18.97 -29.48 -6.16
C TYR A 73 19.56 -29.75 -4.76
N GLU A 74 19.39 -28.81 -3.84
CA GLU A 74 19.89 -28.90 -2.47
C GLU A 74 18.82 -28.44 -1.47
N GLN A 75 19.06 -28.72 -0.19
CA GLN A 75 18.17 -28.32 0.91
C GLN A 75 18.62 -27.00 1.52
N CYS A 76 17.65 -26.20 1.96
CA CYS A 76 17.91 -24.99 2.73
C CYS A 76 18.17 -25.32 4.20
N GLU A 77 19.14 -24.63 4.79
CA GLU A 77 19.33 -24.60 6.25
C GLU A 77 18.44 -23.51 6.85
N ALA A 78 17.80 -23.80 8.00
CA ALA A 78 16.83 -22.88 8.60
C ALA A 78 17.41 -21.53 9.05
N ASN A 79 18.73 -21.46 9.24
CA ASN A 79 19.48 -20.26 9.62
C ASN A 79 20.08 -19.51 8.42
N ASN A 80 19.75 -19.87 7.18
CA ASN A 80 20.29 -19.17 6.01
C ASN A 80 19.77 -17.72 5.93
N ASP A 81 20.68 -16.78 5.68
CA ASP A 81 20.36 -15.35 5.66
C ASP A 81 19.31 -14.98 4.59
N ASP A 82 19.33 -15.66 3.44
CA ASP A 82 18.35 -15.40 2.38
C ASP A 82 16.94 -15.85 2.78
N TYR A 83 16.82 -16.95 3.52
CA TYR A 83 15.57 -17.45 4.06
C TYR A 83 15.07 -16.57 5.20
N LEU A 84 15.95 -16.08 6.07
CA LEU A 84 15.59 -15.12 7.12
C LEU A 84 15.10 -13.79 6.52
N ALA A 85 15.76 -13.30 5.47
CA ALA A 85 15.31 -12.13 4.71
C ALA A 85 13.92 -12.37 4.07
N TYR A 86 13.70 -13.57 3.52
CA TYR A 86 12.41 -13.97 2.97
C TYR A 86 11.29 -13.99 4.01
N LEU A 87 11.54 -14.53 5.21
CA LEU A 87 10.59 -14.50 6.31
C LEU A 87 10.30 -13.08 6.78
N ARG A 88 11.32 -12.22 6.82
CA ARG A 88 11.15 -10.82 7.20
C ARG A 88 10.21 -10.10 6.25
N ILE A 89 10.42 -10.19 4.93
CA ILE A 89 9.54 -9.50 3.98
C ILE A 89 8.12 -10.08 3.99
N HIS A 90 7.96 -11.39 4.20
CA HIS A 90 6.67 -12.03 4.41
C HIS A 90 5.94 -11.44 5.62
N ASN A 91 6.64 -11.25 6.74
CA ASN A 91 6.08 -10.68 7.95
C ASN A 91 5.67 -9.21 7.74
N GLU A 92 6.50 -8.42 7.05
CA GLU A 92 6.14 -7.05 6.68
C GLU A 92 4.85 -7.01 5.84
N ILE A 93 4.74 -7.87 4.82
CA ILE A 93 3.54 -7.96 3.96
C ILE A 93 2.31 -8.38 4.76
N THR A 94 2.44 -9.39 5.61
CA THR A 94 1.29 -9.92 6.37
C THR A 94 0.81 -8.96 7.46
N ILE A 95 1.68 -8.09 7.99
CA ILE A 95 1.27 -7.05 8.94
C ILE A 95 0.58 -5.88 8.22
N THR A 96 1.09 -5.45 7.06
CA THR A 96 0.64 -4.18 6.44
C THR A 96 -0.40 -4.33 5.33
N SER A 97 -0.80 -5.54 4.97
CA SER A 97 -1.68 -5.78 3.80
C SER A 97 -3.08 -6.26 4.19
N GLY A 98 -4.03 -6.10 3.26
CA GLY A 98 -5.41 -6.58 3.39
C GLY A 98 -5.51 -8.10 3.35
N LEU A 99 -6.67 -8.63 3.78
CA LEU A 99 -6.87 -10.07 4.01
C LEU A 99 -6.51 -10.96 2.80
N ALA A 100 -6.86 -10.55 1.59
CA ALA A 100 -6.58 -11.31 0.37
C ALA A 100 -5.07 -11.49 0.14
N ILE A 101 -4.31 -10.40 0.23
CA ILE A 101 -2.85 -10.37 0.11
C ILE A 101 -2.22 -11.22 1.20
N ARG A 102 -2.68 -11.08 2.46
CA ARG A 102 -2.14 -11.88 3.57
C ARG A 102 -2.30 -13.38 3.34
N LYS A 103 -3.50 -13.83 2.97
CA LYS A 103 -3.76 -15.26 2.69
C LYS A 103 -2.89 -15.78 1.55
N ALA A 104 -2.76 -15.00 0.48
CA ALA A 104 -1.92 -15.36 -0.65
C ALA A 104 -0.43 -15.40 -0.26
N ALA A 105 0.05 -14.45 0.54
CA ALA A 105 1.42 -14.41 1.03
C ALA A 105 1.75 -15.62 1.90
N PHE A 106 0.87 -16.01 2.83
CA PHE A 106 1.02 -17.22 3.64
C PHE A 106 1.12 -18.47 2.78
N LYS A 107 0.24 -18.60 1.77
CA LYS A 107 0.26 -19.76 0.87
C LYS A 107 1.55 -19.84 0.06
N LEU A 108 1.99 -18.71 -0.48
CA LEU A 108 3.25 -18.63 -1.23
C LEU A 108 4.45 -18.96 -0.33
N GLN A 109 4.55 -18.34 0.84
CA GLN A 109 5.62 -18.61 1.79
C GLN A 109 5.65 -20.09 2.19
N PHE A 110 4.50 -20.68 2.50
CA PHE A 110 4.40 -22.09 2.84
C PHE A 110 4.91 -23.00 1.71
N ASP A 111 4.48 -22.77 0.47
CA ASP A 111 4.90 -23.61 -0.66
C ASP A 111 6.38 -23.45 -0.99
N VAL A 112 6.92 -22.23 -0.96
CA VAL A 112 8.35 -21.96 -1.18
C VAL A 112 9.17 -22.60 -0.07
N SER A 113 8.80 -22.42 1.20
CA SER A 113 9.45 -23.08 2.33
C SER A 113 9.42 -24.60 2.20
N THR A 114 8.27 -25.16 1.81
CA THR A 114 8.15 -26.60 1.56
C THR A 114 9.13 -27.04 0.47
N PHE A 115 9.19 -26.31 -0.64
CA PHE A 115 10.10 -26.61 -1.75
C PHE A 115 11.57 -26.59 -1.31
N ILE A 116 12.00 -25.57 -0.56
CA ILE A 116 13.42 -25.40 -0.20
C ILE A 116 13.88 -26.35 0.92
N PHE A 117 13.00 -26.72 1.87
CA PHE A 117 13.39 -27.58 3.00
C PHE A 117 13.30 -29.07 2.70
N TYR A 118 12.44 -29.50 1.79
CA TYR A 118 12.33 -30.93 1.47
C TYR A 118 13.63 -31.48 0.88
N ASN A 119 14.02 -32.67 1.38
CA ASN A 119 15.08 -33.44 0.74
C ASN A 119 14.52 -34.00 -0.56
N LYS A 120 15.08 -33.51 -1.65
CA LYS A 120 14.67 -33.81 -3.02
C LYS A 120 15.84 -34.34 -3.85
N ILE A 121 16.90 -34.79 -3.17
CA ILE A 121 18.09 -35.38 -3.78
C ILE A 121 17.68 -36.65 -4.56
N HIS A 122 18.05 -36.71 -5.83
CA HIS A 122 17.75 -37.80 -6.76
C HIS A 122 16.26 -38.06 -7.04
N ASP A 123 15.35 -37.19 -6.62
CA ASP A 123 13.91 -37.31 -6.87
C ASP A 123 13.40 -36.17 -7.76
N THR A 124 13.60 -36.35 -9.08
CA THR A 124 13.22 -35.36 -10.09
C THR A 124 11.70 -35.13 -10.15
N GLU A 125 10.88 -36.15 -9.85
CA GLU A 125 9.42 -36.03 -9.83
C GLU A 125 8.98 -35.13 -8.67
N LEU A 126 9.54 -35.34 -7.48
CA LEU A 126 9.30 -34.49 -6.31
C LEU A 126 9.79 -33.06 -6.53
N ILE A 127 10.97 -32.87 -7.14
CA ILE A 127 11.48 -31.54 -7.52
C ILE A 127 10.45 -30.81 -8.39
N ASN A 128 9.98 -31.45 -9.45
CA ASN A 128 9.02 -30.84 -10.38
C ASN A 128 7.69 -30.54 -9.69
N ALA A 129 7.13 -31.49 -8.93
CA ALA A 129 5.86 -31.31 -8.24
C ALA A 129 5.89 -30.15 -7.23
N LEU A 130 6.93 -30.08 -6.40
CA LEU A 130 7.09 -29.00 -5.41
C LEU A 130 7.35 -27.65 -6.10
N ARG A 131 8.17 -27.64 -7.15
CA ARG A 131 8.48 -26.43 -7.93
C ARG A 131 7.24 -25.87 -8.60
N ASP A 132 6.42 -26.72 -9.21
CA ASP A 132 5.21 -26.30 -9.91
C ASP A 132 4.17 -25.78 -8.91
N LYS A 133 4.04 -26.42 -7.75
CA LYS A 133 3.21 -25.92 -6.66
C LYS A 133 3.63 -24.52 -6.20
N ALA A 134 4.92 -24.32 -5.93
CA ALA A 134 5.45 -23.03 -5.51
C ALA A 134 5.31 -21.96 -6.61
N ARG A 135 5.58 -22.30 -7.88
CA ARG A 135 5.38 -21.41 -9.04
C ARG A 135 3.92 -21.01 -9.21
N ASN A 136 2.97 -21.93 -9.05
CA ASN A 136 1.55 -21.62 -9.11
C ASN A 136 1.15 -20.62 -8.03
N SER A 137 1.70 -20.75 -6.81
CA SER A 137 1.47 -19.77 -5.74
C SER A 137 2.14 -18.42 -6.02
N VAL A 138 3.30 -18.40 -6.68
CA VAL A 138 3.95 -17.15 -7.15
C VAL A 138 3.02 -16.44 -8.14
N SER A 139 2.51 -17.15 -9.15
CA SER A 139 1.59 -16.60 -10.14
C SER A 139 0.28 -16.12 -9.51
N MET A 140 -0.27 -16.86 -8.56
CA MET A 140 -1.48 -16.47 -7.83
C MET A 140 -1.26 -15.19 -7.01
N PHE A 141 -0.16 -15.12 -6.26
CA PHE A 141 0.18 -13.92 -5.51
C PHE A 141 0.37 -12.72 -6.44
N GLN A 142 1.06 -12.91 -7.56
CA GLN A 142 1.28 -11.88 -8.58
C GLN A 142 -0.05 -11.34 -9.16
N ALA A 143 -1.02 -12.23 -9.42
CA ALA A 143 -2.34 -11.81 -9.90
C ALA A 143 -3.10 -10.98 -8.85
N ILE A 144 -3.07 -11.39 -7.57
CA ILE A 144 -3.77 -10.69 -6.48
C ILE A 144 -3.14 -9.32 -6.22
N VAL A 145 -1.81 -9.22 -6.18
CA VAL A 145 -1.15 -7.92 -6.01
C VAL A 145 -1.39 -7.01 -7.22
N ASN A 146 -1.46 -7.57 -8.44
CA ASN A 146 -1.81 -6.78 -9.63
C ASN A 146 -3.21 -6.19 -9.48
N GLU A 147 -4.18 -6.97 -9.00
CA GLU A 147 -5.54 -6.47 -8.77
C GLU A 147 -5.58 -5.36 -7.70
N GLU A 148 -4.83 -5.49 -6.60
CA GLU A 148 -4.75 -4.42 -5.59
C GLU A 148 -4.11 -3.14 -6.16
N ILE A 149 -2.97 -3.28 -6.84
CA ILE A 149 -2.16 -2.16 -7.33
C ILE A 149 -2.82 -1.46 -8.52
N CYS A 150 -3.33 -2.22 -9.50
CA CYS A 150 -3.89 -1.67 -10.74
C CYS A 150 -5.37 -1.31 -10.61
N ASN A 151 -6.17 -2.11 -9.91
CA ASN A 151 -7.62 -1.93 -9.87
C ASN A 151 -8.12 -1.31 -8.54
N GLY A 152 -7.27 -1.17 -7.52
CA GLY A 152 -7.63 -0.54 -6.24
C GLY A 152 -8.69 -1.31 -5.41
N LYS A 153 -9.07 -2.52 -5.83
CA LYS A 153 -10.28 -3.21 -5.35
C LYS A 153 -10.20 -3.75 -3.91
N PHE A 154 -9.04 -3.72 -3.25
CA PHE A 154 -8.88 -4.19 -1.88
C PHE A 154 -8.61 -3.07 -0.86
N GLY A 155 -8.83 -1.80 -1.23
CA GLY A 155 -8.66 -0.63 -0.36
C GLY A 155 -9.95 0.01 0.14
N THR A 156 -11.11 -0.30 -0.45
CA THR A 156 -12.42 0.21 0.00
C THR A 156 -13.21 -0.91 0.65
N ALA A 157 -12.83 -1.29 1.87
CA ALA A 157 -13.79 -1.95 2.74
C ALA A 157 -14.86 -0.90 3.07
N SER A 158 -16.11 -1.25 2.77
CA SER A 158 -17.29 -0.46 3.14
C SER A 158 -17.22 -0.03 4.60
N GLN A 159 -17.30 1.27 4.83
CA GLN A 159 -17.94 1.84 6.01
C GLN A 159 -19.09 2.71 5.53
#